data_AF-A0A922L5V4-F1
#
_entry.id   AF-A0A922L5V4-F1
#
_cell.length_a   1.000
_cell.length_b   1.000
_cell.length_c   1.000
_cell.angle_alpha   90.00
_cell.angle_beta   90.00
_cell.angle_gamma   90.00
#
_symmetry.space_group_name_H-M   'P 1'
#
loop_
_entity.id
_entity.type
_entity.pdbx_description
1 polymer ?
#
loop_
_entity_poly.entity_id
_entity_poly.type
_entity_poly.pdbx_seq_one_letter_code
_entity_poly.pdbx_strand_id
1 'polypeptide(L)'
;MRTTQPLLWNKWMKNGRKPARPPYRFTECKKLELKDYVSGGDRHSSELACNSQMMDMMNCLKQFDFDEQKCSQQIKAFRSCYNTFLENQMKAKVGSNKNEPIPHQQKLTRVQVNTMLKRYPQPR
;
A
#
# COMPACT_ATOMS: atom_id res chain seq x y z
N MET A 1 18.97 29.69 6.23
CA MET A 1 19.10 30.22 7.61
C MET A 1 18.29 29.34 8.54
N ARG A 2 18.97 28.67 9.50
CA ARG A 2 18.31 27.97 10.60
C ARG A 2 17.79 29.01 11.58
N THR A 3 16.49 29.22 11.58
CA THR A 3 15.78 29.77 12.73
C THR A 3 14.58 28.87 12.97
N THR A 4 14.83 27.73 13.63
CA THR A 4 13.80 27.10 14.44
C THR A 4 13.44 28.09 15.53
N GLN A 5 12.54 29.02 15.24
CA GLN A 5 11.81 29.69 16.30
C GLN A 5 11.10 28.58 17.08
N PRO A 6 11.39 28.43 18.39
CA PRO A 6 10.62 27.50 19.20
C PRO A 6 9.17 27.92 19.09
N LEU A 7 8.29 26.92 18.90
CA LEU A 7 6.85 27.03 19.05
C LEU A 7 6.57 28.07 20.13
N LEU A 8 6.09 29.25 19.74
CA LEU A 8 5.81 30.32 20.68
C LEU A 8 4.81 29.75 21.66
N TRP A 9 5.35 29.44 22.83
CA TRP A 9 4.68 28.99 24.01
C TRP A 9 3.81 30.15 24.44
N ASN A 10 2.61 30.19 23.86
CA ASN A 10 1.67 31.26 24.06
C ASN A 10 1.51 31.43 25.57
N LYS A 11 1.67 32.67 26.07
CA LYS A 11 1.44 33.11 27.46
C LYS A 11 0.11 32.64 28.07
N TRP A 12 -0.77 32.09 27.23
CA TRP A 12 -2.11 31.57 27.45
C TRP A 12 -2.19 30.05 27.74
N MET A 13 -1.10 29.29 27.60
CA MET A 13 -1.02 27.85 27.94
C MET A 13 -0.15 27.59 29.18
N LYS A 14 -0.35 28.34 30.28
CA LYS A 14 0.39 28.10 31.52
C LYS A 14 0.05 26.77 32.20
N ASN A 15 -1.07 26.13 31.85
CA ASN A 15 -1.44 24.79 32.31
C ASN A 15 -2.25 24.08 31.20
N GLY A 16 -1.66 23.08 30.52
CA GLY A 16 -2.29 22.28 29.46
C GLY A 16 -3.49 21.40 29.90
N ARG A 17 -4.10 21.70 31.06
CA ARG A 17 -5.24 20.99 31.66
C ARG A 17 -6.60 21.61 31.31
N LYS A 18 -6.64 22.73 30.59
CA LYS A 18 -7.89 23.38 30.15
C LYS A 18 -8.09 23.18 28.65
N PRO A 19 -9.31 22.82 28.20
CA PRO A 19 -9.61 22.72 26.77
C PRO A 19 -9.42 24.09 26.09
N ALA A 20 -8.92 24.08 24.85
CA ALA A 20 -8.77 25.30 24.08
C ALA A 20 -10.15 25.94 23.84
N ARG A 21 -10.24 27.27 23.98
CA ARG A 21 -11.49 28.01 23.72
C ARG A 21 -11.63 28.23 22.20
N PRO A 22 -12.78 27.94 21.58
CA PRO A 22 -13.00 28.26 20.18
C PRO A 22 -12.97 29.78 19.95
N PRO A 23 -12.53 30.24 18.76
CA PRO A 23 -12.15 29.44 17.60
C PRO A 23 -10.75 28.82 17.73
N TYR A 24 -10.65 27.54 17.37
CA TYR A 24 -9.36 26.84 17.32
C TYR A 24 -8.52 27.39 16.17
N ARG A 25 -7.35 27.94 16.48
CA ARG A 25 -6.40 28.33 15.44
C ARG A 25 -5.68 27.08 14.95
N PHE A 26 -5.83 26.73 13.68
CA PHE A 26 -5.06 25.66 13.08
C PHE A 26 -3.59 26.07 13.06
N THR A 27 -2.76 25.36 13.81
CA THR A 27 -1.31 25.51 13.76
C THR A 27 -0.75 24.40 12.89
N GLU A 28 -0.17 24.79 11.76
CA GLU A 28 0.41 23.87 10.80
C GLU A 28 1.68 23.21 11.37
N CYS A 29 1.67 21.89 11.56
CA CYS A 29 2.90 21.16 11.91
C CYS A 29 3.88 21.08 10.72
N LYS A 30 3.36 21.21 9.50
CA LYS A 30 4.10 21.26 8.23
C LYS A 30 3.44 22.30 7.36
N LYS A 31 4.24 23.02 6.57
CA LYS A 31 3.73 23.99 5.60
C LYS A 31 2.63 23.37 4.74
N LEU A 32 1.53 24.09 4.55
CA LEU A 32 0.45 23.73 3.62
C LEU A 32 0.85 23.97 2.16
N GLU A 33 1.93 23.31 1.74
CA GLU A 33 2.39 23.30 0.35
C GLU A 33 2.38 21.87 -0.20
N LEU A 34 1.99 21.72 -1.46
CA LEU A 34 2.06 20.44 -2.15
C LEU A 34 3.53 20.11 -2.44
N LYS A 35 3.89 18.84 -2.25
CA LYS A 35 5.22 18.34 -2.61
C LYS A 35 5.25 17.91 -4.07
N ASP A 36 6.44 17.95 -4.66
CA ASP A 36 6.71 17.43 -6.01
C ASP A 36 6.81 15.88 -6.06
N TYR A 37 6.45 15.20 -4.97
CA TYR A 37 6.44 13.74 -4.92
C TYR A 37 5.39 13.21 -3.94
N VAL A 38 4.92 12.00 -4.23
CA VAL A 38 4.05 11.21 -3.35
C VAL A 38 4.89 10.07 -2.74
N SER A 39 4.76 9.91 -1.42
CA SER A 39 5.33 8.79 -0.69
C SER A 39 4.52 7.50 -0.95
N GLY A 40 5.18 6.34 -0.95
CA GLY A 40 4.49 5.08 -1.18
C GLY A 40 3.58 4.71 -0.02
N GLY A 41 2.30 4.44 -0.32
CA GLY A 41 1.44 3.67 0.55
C GLY A 41 1.72 2.18 0.36
N ASP A 42 1.85 1.46 1.46
CA ASP A 42 2.10 0.02 1.40
C ASP A 42 0.88 -0.69 0.83
N ARG A 43 1.10 -1.61 -0.12
CA ARG A 43 0.04 -2.42 -0.74
C ARG A 43 0.26 -3.87 -0.37
N HIS A 44 0.23 -4.14 0.92
CA HIS A 44 0.15 -5.51 1.41
C HIS A 44 -1.31 -5.97 1.36
N SER A 45 -1.64 -6.85 0.41
CA SER A 45 -2.82 -7.68 0.56
C SER A 45 -2.53 -8.69 1.67
N SER A 46 -3.34 -8.69 2.73
CA SER A 46 -3.24 -9.66 3.82
C SER A 46 -3.65 -11.08 3.41
N GLU A 47 -4.17 -11.24 2.19
CA GLU A 47 -4.63 -12.51 1.68
C GLU A 47 -3.44 -13.37 1.20
N LEU A 48 -3.23 -14.47 1.89
CA LEU A 48 -2.28 -15.52 1.51
C LEU A 48 -2.84 -16.28 0.29
N ALA A 49 -2.04 -16.43 -0.75
CA ALA A 49 -2.47 -17.01 -2.01
C ALA A 49 -2.83 -18.49 -1.88
N CYS A 50 -3.95 -18.90 -2.49
CA CYS A 50 -4.36 -20.30 -2.67
C CYS A 50 -4.62 -21.09 -1.37
N ASN A 51 -4.95 -20.42 -0.28
CA ASN A 51 -5.23 -21.06 1.01
C ASN A 51 -6.36 -22.09 0.95
N SER A 52 -7.46 -21.78 0.26
CA SER A 52 -8.61 -22.70 0.18
C SER A 52 -8.21 -24.04 -0.44
N GLN A 53 -7.53 -23.99 -1.59
CA GLN A 53 -7.11 -25.16 -2.34
C GLN A 53 -6.03 -25.95 -1.59
N MET A 54 -5.18 -25.25 -0.83
CA MET A 54 -4.19 -25.88 0.04
C MET A 54 -4.87 -26.67 1.16
N MET A 55 -5.88 -26.11 1.82
CA MET A 55 -6.63 -26.81 2.88
C MET A 55 -7.35 -28.05 2.35
N ASP A 56 -7.98 -27.96 1.17
CA ASP A 56 -8.66 -29.10 0.54
C ASP A 56 -7.69 -30.22 0.17
N MET A 57 -6.51 -29.87 -0.35
CA MET A 57 -5.45 -30.82 -0.65
C MET A 57 -4.94 -31.52 0.62
N MET A 58 -4.67 -30.75 1.68
CA MET A 58 -4.19 -31.31 2.95
C MET A 58 -5.23 -32.22 3.61
N ASN A 59 -6.52 -31.86 3.51
CA ASN A 59 -7.61 -32.67 4.01
C ASN A 59 -7.70 -34.02 3.28
N CYS A 60 -7.57 -34.02 1.96
CA CYS A 60 -7.56 -35.26 1.19
C CYS A 60 -6.36 -36.13 1.55
N LEU A 61 -5.15 -35.54 1.58
CA LEU A 61 -3.93 -36.29 1.93
C LEU A 61 -4.04 -36.92 3.31
N LYS A 62 -4.63 -36.21 4.29
CA LYS A 62 -4.88 -36.77 5.63
C LYS A 62 -5.85 -37.96 5.63
N GLN A 63 -6.85 -37.98 4.74
CA GLN A 63 -7.83 -39.07 4.67
C GLN A 63 -7.28 -40.35 4.02
N PHE A 64 -6.29 -40.21 3.15
CA PHE A 64 -5.75 -41.33 2.36
C PHE A 64 -4.28 -41.63 2.69
N ASP A 65 -3.83 -41.35 3.91
CA ASP A 65 -2.45 -41.59 4.36
C ASP A 65 -1.39 -41.05 3.40
N PHE A 66 -1.63 -39.85 2.87
CA PHE A 66 -0.77 -39.12 1.95
C PHE A 66 -0.58 -39.79 0.58
N ASP A 67 -1.52 -40.62 0.15
CA ASP A 67 -1.55 -41.18 -1.21
C ASP A 67 -1.92 -40.09 -2.25
N GLU A 68 -0.90 -39.61 -2.96
CA GLU A 68 -1.05 -38.57 -3.97
C GLU A 68 -1.95 -38.98 -5.15
N GLN A 69 -2.04 -40.27 -5.47
CA GLN A 69 -2.84 -40.74 -6.61
C GLN A 69 -4.33 -40.52 -6.34
N LYS A 70 -4.76 -40.80 -5.12
CA LYS A 70 -6.14 -40.62 -4.66
C LYS A 70 -6.53 -39.14 -4.52
N CYS A 71 -5.56 -38.27 -4.27
CA CYS A 71 -5.75 -36.82 -4.12
C CYS A 71 -5.35 -36.00 -5.35
N SER A 72 -5.23 -36.64 -6.51
CA SER A 72 -4.73 -36.00 -7.73
C SER A 72 -5.57 -34.80 -8.19
N GLN A 73 -6.88 -34.78 -7.90
CA GLN A 73 -7.77 -33.67 -8.23
C GLN A 73 -7.44 -32.41 -7.41
N GLN A 74 -7.29 -32.54 -6.10
CA GLN A 74 -7.00 -31.44 -5.19
C GLN A 74 -5.58 -30.89 -5.43
N ILE A 75 -4.62 -31.78 -5.71
CA ILE A 75 -3.25 -31.38 -6.09
C ILE A 75 -3.26 -30.55 -7.39
N LYS A 76 -4.03 -30.98 -8.41
CA LYS A 76 -4.17 -30.22 -9.66
C LYS A 76 -4.81 -28.86 -9.45
N ALA A 77 -5.85 -28.78 -8.61
CA ALA A 77 -6.52 -27.53 -8.27
C ALA A 77 -5.58 -26.55 -7.55
N PHE A 78 -4.81 -27.02 -6.58
CA PHE A 78 -3.78 -26.21 -5.90
C PHE A 78 -2.72 -25.69 -6.86
N ARG A 79 -2.15 -26.58 -7.71
CA ARG A 79 -1.14 -26.20 -8.71
C ARG A 79 -1.67 -25.17 -9.71
N SER A 80 -2.91 -25.33 -10.17
CA SER A 80 -3.55 -24.37 -11.07
C SER A 80 -3.67 -22.99 -10.41
N CYS A 81 -4.19 -22.92 -9.18
CA CYS A 81 -4.25 -21.66 -8.44
C CYS A 81 -2.86 -21.03 -8.29
N TYR A 82 -1.86 -21.82 -7.89
CA TYR A 82 -0.50 -21.32 -7.68
C TYR A 82 0.13 -20.75 -8.95
N ASN A 83 -0.03 -21.42 -10.10
CA ASN A 83 0.48 -20.93 -11.37
C ASN A 83 -0.20 -19.61 -11.79
N THR A 84 -1.53 -19.50 -11.64
CA THR A 84 -2.23 -18.24 -11.93
C THR A 84 -1.78 -17.10 -11.01
N PHE A 85 -1.52 -17.40 -9.74
CA PHE A 85 -0.97 -16.42 -8.79
C PHE A 85 0.42 -15.94 -9.22
N LEU A 86 1.32 -16.85 -9.60
CA LEU A 86 2.65 -16.49 -10.10
C LEU A 86 2.57 -15.61 -11.35
N GLU A 87 1.73 -15.98 -12.33
CA GLU A 87 1.52 -15.17 -13.53
C GLU A 87 1.01 -13.77 -13.20
N ASN A 88 0.03 -13.66 -12.31
CA ASN A 88 -0.52 -12.38 -11.88
C ASN A 88 0.52 -11.54 -11.13
N GLN A 89 1.36 -12.16 -10.30
CA GLN A 89 2.44 -11.48 -9.61
C GLN A 89 3.49 -10.94 -10.60
N MET A 90 3.84 -11.72 -11.63
CA MET A 90 4.75 -11.25 -12.68
C MET A 90 4.13 -10.10 -13.48
N LYS A 91 2.86 -10.19 -13.87
CA LYS A 91 2.12 -9.11 -14.55
C LYS A 91 2.08 -7.83 -13.71
N ALA A 92 1.84 -7.95 -12.40
CA ALA A 92 1.82 -6.81 -11.48
C ALA A 92 3.19 -6.13 -11.34
N LYS A 93 4.28 -6.92 -11.29
CA LYS A 93 5.65 -6.40 -11.28
C LYS A 93 5.98 -5.65 -12.58
N VAL A 94 5.67 -6.26 -13.73
CA VAL A 94 5.90 -5.64 -15.05
C VAL A 94 5.08 -4.35 -15.22
N GLY A 95 3.80 -4.36 -14.82
CA GLY A 95 2.95 -3.17 -14.87
C GLY A 95 3.44 -2.03 -13.97
N SER A 96 4.02 -2.35 -12.82
CA SER A 96 4.56 -1.36 -11.88
C SER A 96 5.85 -0.70 -12.37
N ASN A 97 6.62 -1.37 -13.22
CA ASN A 97 7.88 -0.86 -13.78
C ASN A 97 7.68 0.06 -14.99
N LYS A 98 6.45 0.24 -15.47
CA LYS A 98 6.17 1.20 -16.53
C LYS A 98 6.23 2.62 -15.95
N ASN A 99 7.27 3.35 -16.34
CA ASN A 99 7.49 4.73 -15.91
C ASN A 99 6.48 5.71 -16.54
N GLU A 100 5.95 5.35 -17.70
CA GLU A 100 4.98 6.17 -18.42
C GLU A 100 3.57 5.94 -17.86
N PRO A 101 2.81 7.01 -17.59
CA PRO A 101 1.41 6.91 -17.26
C PRO A 101 0.59 6.25 -18.37
N ILE A 102 -0.22 5.26 -18.01
CA ILE A 102 -1.15 4.66 -18.95
C ILE A 102 -2.41 5.56 -19.01
N PRO A 103 -2.83 6.04 -20.19
CA PRO A 103 -4.01 6.88 -20.31
C PRO A 103 -5.28 6.13 -19.85
N HIS A 104 -6.24 6.85 -19.26
CA HIS A 104 -7.54 6.35 -18.77
C HIS A 104 -7.52 5.39 -17.55
N GLN A 105 -6.41 5.26 -16.82
CA GLN A 105 -6.41 4.52 -15.55
C GLN A 105 -6.88 5.41 -14.38
N GLN A 106 -7.88 4.94 -13.61
CA GLN A 106 -8.35 5.65 -12.40
C GLN A 106 -7.31 5.68 -11.27
N LYS A 107 -6.44 4.67 -11.18
CA LYS A 107 -5.42 4.54 -10.13
C LYS A 107 -4.04 4.37 -10.77
N LEU A 108 -3.22 5.40 -10.65
CA LEU A 108 -1.83 5.39 -11.10
C LEU A 108 -0.91 4.78 -10.03
N THR A 109 0.24 4.25 -10.46
CA THR A 109 1.29 3.81 -9.55
C THR A 109 2.09 5.01 -9.03
N ARG A 110 2.74 4.85 -7.86
CA ARG A 110 3.64 5.89 -7.29
C ARG A 110 4.68 6.35 -8.30
N VAL A 111 5.25 5.41 -9.06
CA VAL A 111 6.28 5.68 -10.05
C VAL A 111 5.72 6.61 -11.14
N GLN A 112 4.56 6.26 -11.71
CA GLN A 112 3.90 7.07 -12.73
C GLN A 112 3.56 8.49 -12.23
N VAL A 113 2.98 8.60 -11.03
CA VAL A 113 2.64 9.91 -10.44
C VAL A 113 3.89 10.75 -10.20
N ASN A 114 4.95 10.17 -9.63
CA ASN A 114 6.19 10.90 -9.38
C ASN A 114 6.91 11.28 -10.68
N THR A 115 6.80 10.48 -11.74
CA THR A 115 7.30 10.86 -13.08
C THR A 115 6.55 12.09 -13.61
N MET A 116 5.22 12.15 -13.44
CA MET A 116 4.43 13.33 -13.83
C MET A 116 4.79 14.57 -13.00
N LEU A 117 4.84 14.45 -11.67
CA LEU A 117 5.11 15.58 -10.78
C LEU A 117 6.51 16.15 -10.97
N LYS A 118 7.49 15.31 -11.37
CA LYS A 118 8.81 15.79 -11.79
C LYS A 118 8.79 16.64 -13.06
N ARG A 119 7.88 16.35 -13.99
CA ARG A 119 7.73 17.11 -15.24
C ARG A 119 7.00 18.44 -14.99
N TYR A 120 6.07 18.47 -14.04
CA TYR A 120 5.27 19.63 -13.70
C TYR A 120 5.34 19.92 -12.19
N PRO A 121 6.44 20.55 -11.71
CA PRO A 121 6.61 20.86 -10.30
C PRO A 121 5.64 21.96 -9.85
N GLN A 122 5.32 21.99 -8.56
CA GLN A 122 4.42 23.00 -7.99
C GLN A 122 5.13 24.36 -7.88
N PRO A 123 4.43 25.47 -8.19
CA PRO A 123 4.98 26.80 -7.94
C PRO A 123 5.15 27.01 -6.43
N ARG A 124 6.26 27.64 -6.04
CA ARG A 124 6.61 27.93 -4.64
C ARG A 124 6.18 29.33 -4.22
#